data_AF-A0A964U4F5-F1
#
_entry.id   AF-A0A964U4F5-F1
#
_cell.length_a   1.000
_cell.length_b   1.000
_cell.length_c   1.000
_cell.angle_alpha   90.00
_cell.angle_beta   90.00
_cell.angle_gamma   90.00
#
_symmetry.space_group_name_H-M   'P 1'
#
loop_
_entity.id
_entity.type
_entity.pdbx_description
1 polymer ?
#
loop_
_entity_poly.entity_id
_entity_poly.type
_entity_poly.pdbx_seq_one_letter_code
_entity_poly.pdbx_strand_id
1 'polypeptide(L)'
;MAESPIEQPTPPQATQNPKRRWLRRVWLAGITTLVVLVLLLALLPTLLSTGPGKNLVLSVVNGSIDGKVEAESISLSWLGGQRAAGVSVTGARGTRVVQNLALDAPDLGLLSVVFGSRDLGTISGNADAVQLAANEQGELDLPAARTDAAAQPATNNAPNAGDGGRSGGVDTHIKLTVGRITFERPGEPTQTLENFDSSAEVRGNRKIDLRATADVPADAGAEPGKLDATITIDQLTDNAGQVQAEQATVDADVKLIGIPTPLVAALAGQDALNGYVGP
;
A
#
# COMPACT_ATOMS: atom_id res chain seq x y z
N MET A 1 27.94 -54.31 -87.82
CA MET A 1 27.40 -52.95 -87.65
C MET A 1 26.39 -53.04 -86.52
N ALA A 2 26.76 -52.61 -85.33
CA ALA A 2 25.94 -52.68 -84.13
C ALA A 2 25.68 -51.24 -83.66
N GLU A 3 24.43 -50.80 -83.76
CA GLU A 3 23.96 -49.51 -83.24
C GLU A 3 23.95 -49.56 -81.72
N SER A 4 24.68 -48.63 -81.10
CA SER A 4 24.71 -48.44 -79.65
C SER A 4 23.41 -47.74 -79.19
N PRO A 5 22.67 -48.29 -78.21
CA PRO A 5 21.48 -47.66 -77.66
C PRO A 5 21.82 -46.34 -76.96
N ILE A 6 21.11 -45.27 -77.34
CA ILE A 6 21.22 -43.94 -76.73
C ILE A 6 20.48 -43.97 -75.38
N GLU A 7 21.21 -43.96 -74.27
CA GLU A 7 20.65 -43.81 -72.92
C GLU A 7 19.93 -42.46 -72.80
N GLN A 8 18.61 -42.49 -72.58
CA GLN A 8 17.83 -41.30 -72.28
C GLN A 8 18.17 -40.80 -70.87
N PRO A 9 18.54 -39.51 -70.70
CA PRO A 9 18.89 -38.97 -69.40
C PRO A 9 17.65 -38.93 -68.50
N THR A 10 17.73 -39.63 -67.37
CA THR A 10 16.67 -39.69 -66.35
C THR A 10 16.33 -38.27 -65.88
N PRO A 11 15.04 -37.86 -65.91
CA PRO A 11 14.65 -36.53 -65.48
C PRO A 11 15.02 -36.30 -64.01
N PRO A 12 15.57 -35.13 -63.65
CA PRO A 12 16.02 -34.83 -62.30
C PRO A 12 14.82 -34.85 -61.34
N GLN A 13 14.86 -35.76 -60.36
CA GLN A 13 13.84 -35.86 -59.33
C GLN A 13 13.82 -34.58 -58.49
N ALA A 14 12.73 -33.83 -58.56
CA ALA A 14 12.52 -32.64 -57.75
C ALA A 14 12.45 -33.03 -56.27
N THR A 15 13.49 -32.70 -55.52
CA THR A 15 13.57 -32.92 -54.07
C THR A 15 12.54 -32.02 -53.39
N GLN A 16 11.42 -32.60 -52.96
CA GLN A 16 10.40 -31.88 -52.20
C GLN A 16 11.00 -31.41 -50.88
N ASN A 17 11.22 -30.11 -50.77
CA ASN A 17 11.93 -29.49 -49.66
C ASN A 17 11.12 -29.64 -48.36
N PRO A 18 11.53 -30.49 -47.41
CA PRO A 18 10.71 -30.83 -46.23
C PRO A 18 10.57 -29.65 -45.23
N LYS A 19 11.25 -28.53 -45.47
CA LYS A 19 11.36 -27.37 -44.57
C LYS A 19 10.02 -26.73 -44.21
N ARG A 20 9.01 -26.75 -45.10
CA ARG A 20 7.70 -26.11 -44.83
C ARG A 20 6.91 -26.77 -43.70
N ARG A 21 7.07 -28.09 -43.47
CA ARG A 21 6.31 -28.80 -42.42
C ARG A 21 6.90 -28.58 -41.03
N TRP A 22 8.22 -28.41 -40.92
CA TRP A 22 8.90 -28.16 -39.65
C TRP A 22 8.66 -26.74 -39.13
N LEU A 23 8.71 -25.73 -40.01
CA LEU A 23 8.39 -24.34 -39.66
C LEU A 23 6.99 -24.20 -39.07
N ARG A 24 6.00 -24.93 -39.59
CA ARG A 24 4.64 -24.96 -39.01
C ARG A 24 4.61 -25.51 -37.60
N ARG A 25 5.37 -26.56 -37.29
CA ARG A 25 5.44 -27.13 -35.92
C ARG A 25 6.11 -26.18 -34.94
N VAL A 26 7.20 -25.52 -35.35
CA VAL A 26 7.90 -24.54 -34.51
C VAL A 26 7.01 -23.32 -34.23
N TRP A 27 6.31 -22.81 -35.26
CA TRP A 27 5.40 -21.68 -35.08
C TRP A 27 4.20 -22.03 -34.19
N LEU A 28 3.63 -23.22 -34.35
CA LEU A 28 2.56 -23.72 -33.48
C LEU A 28 3.05 -23.87 -32.03
N ALA A 29 4.24 -24.44 -31.82
CA ALA A 29 4.83 -24.56 -30.48
C ALA A 29 5.05 -23.18 -29.85
N GLY A 30 5.61 -22.22 -30.59
CA GLY A 30 5.81 -20.85 -30.12
C GLY A 30 4.51 -20.15 -29.72
N ILE A 31 3.45 -20.29 -30.52
CA ILE A 31 2.12 -19.75 -30.18
C ILE A 31 1.56 -20.42 -28.93
N THR A 32 1.62 -21.75 -28.85
CA THR A 32 1.13 -22.47 -27.67
C THR A 32 1.86 -22.02 -26.40
N THR A 33 3.19 -21.89 -26.45
CA THR A 33 3.98 -21.38 -25.33
C THR A 33 3.58 -19.94 -24.95
N LEU A 34 3.38 -19.06 -25.93
CA LEU A 34 2.93 -17.69 -25.68
C LEU A 34 1.54 -17.65 -25.05
N VAL A 35 0.60 -18.45 -25.54
CA VAL A 35 -0.77 -18.55 -24.98
C VAL A 35 -0.73 -19.04 -23.54
N VAL A 36 0.07 -20.06 -23.23
CA VAL A 36 0.26 -20.55 -21.85
C VAL A 36 0.86 -19.46 -20.95
N LEU A 37 1.85 -18.71 -21.44
CA LEU A 37 2.47 -17.63 -20.68
C LEU A 37 1.46 -16.49 -20.39
N VAL A 38 0.70 -16.07 -21.39
CA VAL A 38 -0.36 -15.06 -21.23
C VAL A 38 -1.44 -15.54 -20.27
N LEU A 39 -1.83 -16.82 -20.33
CA LEU A 39 -2.79 -17.40 -19.41
C LEU A 39 -2.26 -17.42 -17.96
N LEU A 40 -0.98 -17.74 -17.75
CA LEU A 40 -0.34 -17.68 -16.43
C LEU A 40 -0.30 -16.25 -15.88
N LEU A 41 0.05 -15.27 -16.73
CA LEU A 41 0.02 -13.85 -16.37
C LEU A 41 -1.40 -13.39 -16.03
N ALA A 42 -2.40 -13.80 -16.81
CA ALA A 42 -3.81 -13.48 -16.55
C ALA A 42 -4.32 -14.06 -15.23
N LEU A 43 -3.84 -15.26 -14.85
CA LEU A 43 -4.21 -15.94 -13.60
C LEU A 43 -3.36 -15.53 -12.40
N LEU A 44 -2.35 -14.68 -12.58
CA LEU A 44 -1.43 -14.28 -11.51
C LEU A 44 -2.14 -13.65 -10.28
N PRO A 45 -3.13 -12.75 -10.41
CA PRO A 45 -3.84 -12.20 -9.25
C PRO A 45 -4.62 -13.26 -8.47
N THR A 46 -5.21 -14.23 -9.19
CA THR A 46 -5.90 -15.37 -8.58
C THR A 46 -4.93 -16.27 -7.82
N LEU A 47 -3.75 -16.53 -8.40
CA LEU A 47 -2.69 -17.30 -7.73
C LEU A 47 -2.15 -16.57 -6.50
N LEU A 48 -1.97 -15.24 -6.57
CA LEU A 48 -1.57 -14.42 -5.42
C LEU A 48 -2.63 -14.38 -4.31
N SER A 49 -3.91 -14.53 -4.66
CA SER A 49 -5.00 -14.62 -3.68
C SER A 49 -5.10 -15.98 -2.97
N THR A 50 -4.31 -16.99 -3.39
CA THR A 50 -4.24 -18.30 -2.71
C THR A 50 -3.37 -18.23 -1.45
N GLY A 51 -3.49 -19.20 -0.54
CA GLY A 51 -2.71 -19.24 0.71
C GLY A 51 -1.19 -19.02 0.54
N PRO A 52 -0.50 -19.74 -0.38
CA PRO A 52 0.91 -19.50 -0.65
C PRO A 52 1.21 -18.12 -1.25
N GLY A 53 0.37 -17.66 -2.18
CA GLY A 53 0.50 -16.34 -2.79
C GLY A 53 0.35 -15.20 -1.78
N LYS A 54 -0.65 -15.31 -0.90
CA LYS A 54 -0.89 -14.38 0.20
C LYS A 54 0.32 -14.27 1.11
N ASN A 55 0.90 -15.41 1.49
CA ASN A 55 2.09 -15.44 2.35
C ASN A 55 3.29 -14.75 1.69
N LEU A 56 3.44 -14.86 0.36
CA LEU A 56 4.48 -14.14 -0.38
C LEU A 56 4.26 -12.62 -0.31
N VAL A 57 3.04 -12.15 -0.57
CA VAL A 57 2.70 -10.71 -0.47
C VAL A 57 2.95 -10.20 0.94
N LEU A 58 2.45 -10.91 1.96
CA LEU A 58 2.67 -10.54 3.36
C LEU A 58 4.15 -10.57 3.74
N SER A 59 4.97 -11.48 3.17
CA SER A 59 6.41 -11.51 3.44
C SER A 59 7.14 -10.27 2.92
N VAL A 60 6.72 -9.74 1.77
CA VAL A 60 7.25 -8.49 1.21
C VAL A 60 6.85 -7.32 2.10
N VAL A 61 5.57 -7.22 2.47
CA VAL A 61 5.07 -6.15 3.36
C VAL A 61 5.78 -6.18 4.71
N ASN A 62 5.90 -7.35 5.32
CA ASN A 62 6.61 -7.55 6.60
C ASN A 62 8.12 -7.30 6.51
N GLY A 63 8.69 -7.36 5.29
CA GLY A 63 10.08 -6.96 5.06
C GLY A 63 10.28 -5.44 5.20
N SER A 64 9.25 -4.64 4.92
CA SER A 64 9.30 -3.18 4.86
C SER A 64 8.93 -2.46 6.17
N ILE A 65 8.44 -3.18 7.19
CA ILE A 65 8.00 -2.60 8.45
C ILE A 65 8.64 -3.29 9.66
N ASP A 66 8.76 -2.56 10.76
CA ASP A 66 9.13 -3.13 12.06
C ASP A 66 7.89 -3.65 12.77
N GLY A 67 7.45 -4.84 12.36
CA GLY A 67 6.27 -5.49 12.90
C GLY A 67 5.84 -6.70 12.09
N LYS A 68 4.58 -7.09 12.26
CA LYS A 68 3.97 -8.19 11.52
C LYS A 68 2.54 -7.83 11.11
N VAL A 69 2.32 -7.81 9.80
CA VAL A 69 1.01 -7.74 9.17
C VAL A 69 0.55 -9.15 8.83
N GLU A 70 -0.67 -9.47 9.21
CA GLU A 70 -1.38 -10.65 8.79
C GLU A 70 -2.69 -10.23 8.11
N ALA A 71 -3.19 -11.08 7.22
CA ALA A 71 -4.49 -10.87 6.57
C ALA A 71 -5.20 -12.22 6.44
N GLU A 72 -6.51 -12.25 6.73
CA GLU A 72 -7.32 -13.44 6.54
C GLU A 72 -7.48 -13.72 5.04
N SER A 73 -7.87 -12.71 4.27
CA SER A 73 -8.03 -12.80 2.82
C SER A 73 -7.49 -11.57 2.11
N ILE A 74 -6.97 -11.76 0.90
CA ILE A 74 -6.57 -10.72 -0.03
C ILE A 74 -7.17 -11.10 -1.37
N SER A 75 -7.92 -10.18 -1.98
CA SER A 75 -8.50 -10.33 -3.30
C SER A 75 -7.82 -9.33 -4.22
N LEU A 76 -7.08 -9.86 -5.19
CA LEU A 76 -6.39 -9.05 -6.18
C LEU A 76 -7.04 -9.18 -7.55
N SER A 77 -7.14 -8.07 -8.28
CA SER A 77 -7.72 -8.02 -9.63
C SER A 77 -6.88 -7.18 -10.59
N TRP A 78 -6.78 -7.61 -11.85
CA TRP A 78 -6.08 -6.86 -12.89
C TRP A 78 -6.80 -5.55 -13.25
N LEU A 79 -8.11 -5.64 -13.49
CA LEU A 79 -8.96 -4.57 -14.03
C LEU A 79 -9.97 -4.03 -13.02
N GLY A 80 -10.06 -4.63 -11.83
CA GLY A 80 -10.98 -4.21 -10.78
C GLY A 80 -10.24 -3.84 -9.51
N GLY A 81 -11.00 -3.38 -8.52
CA GLY A 81 -10.47 -2.99 -7.22
C GLY A 81 -9.79 -4.12 -6.45
N GLN A 82 -8.97 -3.71 -5.49
CA GLN A 82 -8.32 -4.61 -4.54
C GLN A 82 -9.10 -4.64 -3.22
N ARG A 83 -9.11 -5.79 -2.55
CA ARG A 83 -9.68 -5.92 -1.20
C ARG A 83 -8.78 -6.73 -0.29
N ALA A 84 -8.72 -6.36 0.97
CA ALA A 84 -8.12 -7.17 2.02
C ALA A 84 -9.07 -7.21 3.22
N ALA A 85 -9.24 -8.36 3.85
CA ALA A 85 -10.10 -8.50 5.01
C ALA A 85 -9.40 -9.27 6.12
N GLY A 86 -9.80 -8.99 7.36
CA GLY A 86 -9.18 -9.56 8.56
C GLY A 86 -7.71 -9.17 8.66
N VAL A 87 -7.36 -7.95 8.27
CA VAL A 87 -6.00 -7.43 8.40
C VAL A 87 -5.72 -7.15 9.87
N SER A 88 -4.64 -7.70 10.39
CA SER A 88 -4.14 -7.42 11.72
C SER A 88 -2.70 -6.92 11.63
N VAL A 89 -2.38 -5.94 12.47
CA VAL A 89 -1.04 -5.35 12.51
C VAL A 89 -0.51 -5.48 13.93
N THR A 90 0.65 -6.10 14.04
CA THR A 90 1.39 -6.27 15.28
C THR A 90 2.61 -5.36 15.22
N GLY A 91 2.79 -4.51 16.24
CA GLY A 91 3.94 -3.63 16.37
C GLY A 91 5.24 -4.39 16.68
N ALA A 92 6.35 -3.66 16.76
CA ALA A 92 7.68 -4.22 17.00
C ALA A 92 7.78 -5.01 18.32
N ARG A 93 7.02 -4.62 19.34
CA ARG A 93 7.00 -5.27 20.66
C ARG A 93 6.03 -6.46 20.78
N GLY A 94 5.36 -6.84 19.69
CA GLY A 94 4.38 -7.93 19.70
C GLY A 94 2.96 -7.51 20.10
N THR A 95 2.73 -6.21 20.35
CA THR A 95 1.41 -5.66 20.66
C THR A 95 0.55 -5.63 19.39
N ARG A 96 -0.69 -6.11 19.45
CA ARG A 96 -1.63 -5.99 18.33
C ARG A 96 -2.20 -4.58 18.27
N VAL A 97 -1.71 -3.79 17.32
CA VAL A 97 -2.10 -2.39 17.13
C VAL A 97 -3.45 -2.29 16.41
N VAL A 98 -3.66 -3.12 15.39
CA VAL A 98 -4.89 -3.10 14.58
C VAL A 98 -5.47 -4.51 14.48
N GLN A 99 -6.79 -4.64 14.64
CA GLN A 99 -7.50 -5.91 14.53
C GLN A 99 -8.69 -5.80 13.58
N ASN A 100 -8.92 -6.87 12.79
CA ASN A 100 -10.03 -7.01 11.87
C ASN A 100 -10.20 -5.85 10.88
N LEU A 101 -9.10 -5.26 10.40
CA LEU A 101 -9.18 -4.20 9.40
C LEU A 101 -9.61 -4.79 8.04
N ALA A 102 -10.67 -4.23 7.48
CA ALA A 102 -11.12 -4.47 6.11
C ALA A 102 -10.74 -3.27 5.24
N LEU A 103 -10.01 -3.51 4.16
CA LEU A 103 -9.58 -2.53 3.17
C LEU A 103 -10.31 -2.80 1.83
N ASP A 104 -10.85 -1.76 1.22
CA ASP A 104 -11.44 -1.78 -0.12
C ASP A 104 -10.91 -0.60 -0.94
N ALA A 105 -10.27 -0.89 -2.06
CA ALA A 105 -9.77 0.07 -3.03
C ALA A 105 -10.43 -0.22 -4.39
N PRO A 106 -11.69 0.18 -4.61
CA PRO A 106 -12.49 -0.19 -5.79
C PRO A 106 -11.88 0.28 -7.11
N ASP A 107 -11.18 1.41 -7.09
CA ASP A 107 -10.62 2.06 -8.28
C ASP A 107 -9.17 1.63 -8.58
N LEU A 108 -8.54 0.91 -7.63
CA LEU A 108 -7.14 0.51 -7.74
C LEU A 108 -7.02 -0.84 -8.44
N GLY A 109 -6.65 -0.85 -9.71
CA GLY A 109 -6.35 -2.07 -10.47
C GLY A 109 -4.85 -2.38 -10.51
N LEU A 110 -4.45 -3.66 -10.51
CA LEU A 110 -3.03 -4.00 -10.67
C LEU A 110 -2.45 -3.49 -11.99
N LEU A 111 -3.24 -3.49 -13.07
CA LEU A 111 -2.77 -2.94 -14.35
C LEU A 111 -2.53 -1.43 -14.26
N SER A 112 -3.38 -0.70 -13.53
CA SER A 112 -3.23 0.75 -13.41
C SER A 112 -1.92 1.06 -12.67
N VAL A 113 -1.63 0.35 -11.58
CA VAL A 113 -0.35 0.46 -10.85
C VAL A 113 0.85 0.10 -11.72
N VAL A 114 0.79 -1.01 -12.47
CA VAL A 114 1.90 -1.45 -13.34
C VAL A 114 2.17 -0.46 -14.47
N PHE A 115 1.12 0.16 -15.04
CA PHE A 115 1.26 1.17 -16.08
C PHE A 115 1.42 2.60 -15.53
N GLY A 116 1.61 2.76 -14.23
CA GLY A 116 1.93 4.04 -13.59
C GLY A 116 0.77 5.02 -13.53
N SER A 117 -0.45 4.54 -13.28
CA SER A 117 -1.58 5.41 -12.96
C SER A 117 -1.26 6.20 -11.70
N ARG A 118 -1.42 7.52 -11.80
CA ARG A 118 -1.17 8.46 -10.70
C ARG A 118 -2.39 8.65 -9.80
N ASP A 119 -3.55 8.28 -10.30
CA ASP A 119 -4.78 8.28 -9.53
C ASP A 119 -4.97 6.87 -8.93
N LEU A 120 -4.88 6.78 -7.60
CA LEU A 120 -5.17 5.54 -6.87
C LEU A 120 -6.65 5.43 -6.49
N GLY A 121 -7.44 6.46 -6.79
CA GLY A 121 -8.85 6.59 -6.46
C GLY A 121 -9.09 6.59 -4.94
N THR A 122 -10.20 5.98 -4.53
CA THR A 122 -10.57 5.91 -3.12
C THR A 122 -10.09 4.61 -2.48
N ILE A 123 -9.35 4.72 -1.38
CA ILE A 123 -8.97 3.60 -0.51
C ILE A 123 -9.76 3.74 0.79
N SER A 124 -10.66 2.80 1.06
CA SER A 124 -11.46 2.81 2.29
C SER A 124 -11.04 1.68 3.23
N GLY A 125 -11.02 1.98 4.53
CA GLY A 125 -10.66 1.07 5.59
C GLY A 125 -11.71 1.08 6.70
N ASN A 126 -12.06 -0.07 7.24
CA ASN A 126 -12.92 -0.19 8.41
C ASN A 126 -12.26 -1.15 9.40
N ALA A 127 -11.95 -0.68 10.61
CA ALA A 127 -11.40 -1.50 11.69
C ALA A 127 -12.35 -1.51 12.89
N ASP A 128 -12.46 -2.66 13.55
CA ASP A 128 -13.28 -2.79 14.76
C ASP A 128 -12.62 -2.03 15.93
N ALA A 129 -11.33 -2.28 16.13
CA ALA A 129 -10.56 -1.70 17.22
C ALA A 129 -9.10 -1.46 16.84
N VAL A 130 -8.55 -0.37 17.37
CA VAL A 130 -7.12 -0.03 17.33
C VAL A 130 -6.63 0.16 18.75
N GLN A 131 -5.52 -0.47 19.11
CA GLN A 131 -4.88 -0.33 20.42
C GLN A 131 -3.53 0.35 20.25
N LEU A 132 -3.36 1.47 20.95
CA LEU A 132 -2.15 2.27 20.95
C LEU A 132 -1.53 2.17 22.34
N ALA A 133 -0.42 1.44 22.44
CA ALA A 133 0.32 1.30 23.68
C ALA A 133 1.54 2.23 23.67
N ALA A 134 1.64 3.13 24.64
CA ALA A 134 2.84 3.90 24.89
C ALA A 134 3.81 3.11 25.79
N ASN A 135 5.12 3.27 25.60
CA ASN A 135 6.11 2.76 26.56
C ASN A 135 6.24 3.71 27.77
N GLU A 136 7.12 3.37 28.72
CA GLU A 136 7.42 4.21 29.90
C GLU A 136 8.00 5.60 29.52
N GLN A 137 8.53 5.74 28.30
CA GLN A 137 9.06 6.98 27.74
C GLN A 137 8.00 7.79 26.97
N GLY A 138 6.75 7.31 26.93
CA GLY A 138 5.66 7.95 26.20
C GLY A 138 5.66 7.69 24.69
N GLU A 139 6.61 6.90 24.16
CA GLU A 139 6.68 6.55 22.74
C GLU A 139 5.65 5.48 22.39
N LEU A 140 4.86 5.74 21.34
CA LEU A 140 3.82 4.83 20.86
C LEU A 140 4.42 3.61 20.16
N ASP A 141 3.86 2.41 20.42
CA ASP A 141 4.19 1.16 19.72
C ASP A 141 3.63 1.12 18.30
N LEU A 142 3.96 2.11 17.47
CA LEU A 142 3.51 2.12 16.08
C LEU A 142 4.46 1.28 15.23
N PRO A 143 3.95 0.52 14.25
CA PRO A 143 4.79 -0.10 13.24
C PRO A 143 5.48 1.00 12.45
N ALA A 144 6.76 1.23 12.73
CA ALA A 144 7.57 2.16 11.95
C ALA A 144 7.91 1.51 10.60
N ALA A 145 7.92 2.32 9.54
CA ALA A 145 8.57 1.92 8.31
C ALA A 145 10.06 1.73 8.60
N ARG A 146 10.64 0.62 8.14
CA ARG A 146 12.08 0.40 8.30
C ARG A 146 12.84 1.42 7.47
N THR A 147 13.45 2.39 8.14
CA THR A 147 14.43 3.30 7.52
C THR A 147 15.72 2.57 7.18
N ASP A 148 16.01 1.50 7.93
CA ASP A 148 17.25 0.73 7.85
C ASP A 148 17.15 -0.47 6.89
N ALA A 149 16.14 -0.48 6.01
CA ALA A 149 16.18 -1.33 4.83
C ALA A 149 17.35 -0.83 3.96
N ALA A 150 18.57 -1.20 4.39
CA ALA A 150 19.85 -0.81 3.86
C ALA A 150 19.70 -0.92 2.36
N ALA A 151 19.63 0.25 1.72
CA ALA A 151 19.26 0.40 0.33
C ALA A 151 19.98 -0.70 -0.44
N GLN A 152 19.26 -1.78 -0.75
CA GLN A 152 19.81 -2.85 -1.55
C GLN A 152 20.22 -2.12 -2.81
N PRO A 153 21.53 -2.04 -3.12
CA PRO A 153 22.03 -1.07 -4.07
C PRO A 153 21.24 -1.29 -5.33
N ALA A 154 20.30 -0.39 -5.60
CA ALA A 154 19.45 -0.47 -6.76
C ALA A 154 20.45 -0.52 -7.89
N THR A 155 20.48 -1.63 -8.63
CA THR A 155 21.40 -1.78 -9.73
C THR A 155 21.15 -0.56 -10.61
N ASN A 156 22.15 0.33 -10.69
CA ASN A 156 22.09 1.72 -11.16
C ASN A 156 21.75 1.87 -12.66
N ASN A 157 21.05 0.91 -13.24
CA ASN A 157 20.44 1.02 -14.56
C ASN A 157 19.08 1.74 -14.46
N ALA A 158 19.05 2.86 -13.73
CA ALA A 158 17.97 3.82 -13.89
C ALA A 158 18.10 4.38 -15.33
N PRO A 159 17.12 4.15 -16.22
CA PRO A 159 17.16 4.72 -17.55
C PRO A 159 17.30 6.23 -17.42
N ASN A 160 18.32 6.78 -18.07
CA ASN A 160 18.68 8.19 -18.05
C ASN A 160 17.49 9.00 -18.61
N ALA A 161 16.61 9.47 -17.72
CA ALA A 161 15.43 10.25 -18.03
C ALA A 161 15.84 11.69 -18.33
N GLY A 162 16.55 11.88 -19.44
CA GLY A 162 16.72 13.17 -20.07
C GLY A 162 15.47 13.50 -20.88
N ASP A 163 14.39 13.92 -20.23
CA ASP A 163 13.55 14.99 -20.77
C ASP A 163 12.59 15.49 -19.67
N GLY A 164 12.63 16.80 -19.44
CA GLY A 164 11.85 17.46 -18.41
C GLY A 164 10.36 17.41 -18.74
N GLY A 165 9.57 16.82 -17.86
CA GLY A 165 8.13 16.99 -17.94
C GLY A 165 7.34 15.93 -17.21
N ARG A 166 6.87 16.30 -16.02
CA ARG A 166 5.86 15.63 -15.19
C ARG A 166 6.41 14.63 -14.19
N SER A 167 6.99 15.16 -13.12
CA SER A 167 6.79 14.64 -11.77
C SER A 167 5.31 14.70 -11.40
N GLY A 168 4.48 13.85 -12.01
CA GLY A 168 3.07 13.83 -11.63
C GLY A 168 2.98 13.13 -10.30
N GLY A 169 2.48 13.87 -9.32
CA GLY A 169 2.22 13.31 -8.02
C GLY A 169 1.11 12.27 -8.07
N VAL A 170 0.96 11.58 -6.95
CA VAL A 170 -0.08 10.61 -6.73
C VAL A 170 -1.29 11.34 -6.14
N ASP A 171 -2.45 11.15 -6.74
CA ASP A 171 -3.74 11.57 -6.21
C ASP A 171 -4.41 10.36 -5.56
N THR A 172 -4.81 10.49 -4.29
CA THR A 172 -5.50 9.41 -3.57
C THR A 172 -6.40 9.97 -2.47
N HIS A 173 -7.55 9.35 -2.28
CA HIS A 173 -8.45 9.62 -1.16
C HIS A 173 -8.48 8.41 -0.24
N ILE A 174 -7.94 8.54 0.96
CA ILE A 174 -7.93 7.49 1.97
C ILE A 174 -9.03 7.81 2.96
N LYS A 175 -9.95 6.87 3.20
CA LYS A 175 -10.95 6.95 4.27
C LYS A 175 -10.74 5.81 5.25
N LEU A 176 -10.68 6.09 6.53
CA LEU A 176 -10.54 5.06 7.57
C LEU A 176 -11.56 5.32 8.68
N THR A 177 -12.41 4.32 8.90
CA THR A 177 -13.36 4.27 10.01
C THR A 177 -12.86 3.27 11.05
N VAL A 178 -12.79 3.66 12.31
CA VAL A 178 -12.41 2.80 13.42
C VAL A 178 -13.50 2.85 14.49
N GLY A 179 -14.03 1.70 14.86
CA GLY A 179 -15.09 1.61 15.87
C GLY A 179 -14.62 2.11 17.24
N ARG A 180 -13.44 1.66 17.68
CA ARG A 180 -12.84 2.05 18.96
C ARG A 180 -11.32 2.21 18.87
N ILE A 181 -10.79 3.28 19.43
CA ILE A 181 -9.35 3.45 19.65
C ILE A 181 -9.10 3.43 21.15
N THR A 182 -8.20 2.57 21.61
CA THR A 182 -7.80 2.47 23.02
C THR A 182 -6.37 2.94 23.17
N PHE A 183 -6.12 3.88 24.06
CA PHE A 183 -4.80 4.36 24.42
C PHE A 183 -4.43 3.82 25.80
N GLU A 184 -3.29 3.15 25.86
CA GLU A 184 -2.78 2.56 27.08
C GLU A 184 -1.38 3.13 27.36
N ARG A 185 -1.19 3.69 28.56
CA ARG A 185 0.10 4.17 29.03
C ARG A 185 0.36 3.61 30.43
N PRO A 186 1.60 3.16 30.73
CA PRO A 186 1.94 2.65 32.06
C PRO A 186 1.62 3.67 33.15
N GLY A 187 0.81 3.28 34.13
CA GLY A 187 0.47 4.10 35.30
C GLY A 187 -0.66 5.13 35.09
N GLU A 188 -1.23 5.22 33.89
CA GLU A 188 -2.38 6.09 33.59
C GLU A 188 -3.65 5.27 33.31
N PRO A 189 -4.85 5.83 33.57
CA PRO A 189 -6.10 5.18 33.18
C PRO A 189 -6.19 5.08 31.66
N THR A 190 -6.57 3.89 31.18
CA THR A 190 -6.85 3.63 29.76
C THR A 190 -7.86 4.65 29.24
N GLN A 191 -7.52 5.31 28.12
CA GLN A 191 -8.41 6.25 27.45
C GLN A 191 -9.00 5.59 26.21
N THR A 192 -10.25 5.89 25.89
CA THR A 192 -10.92 5.36 24.70
C THR A 192 -11.50 6.48 23.85
N LEU A 193 -11.46 6.28 22.53
CA LEU A 193 -12.22 7.04 21.55
C LEU A 193 -13.16 6.09 20.84
N GLU A 194 -14.36 6.52 20.52
CA GLU A 194 -15.34 5.76 19.76
C GLU A 194 -15.70 6.50 18.47
N ASN A 195 -16.22 5.75 17.48
CA ASN A 195 -16.69 6.29 16.20
C ASN A 195 -15.65 7.18 15.50
N PHE A 196 -14.39 6.75 15.49
CA PHE A 196 -13.31 7.49 14.84
C PHE A 196 -13.48 7.39 13.31
N ASP A 197 -13.79 8.50 12.65
CA ASP A 197 -13.79 8.62 11.19
C ASP A 197 -12.64 9.54 10.80
N SER A 198 -11.79 9.07 9.89
CA SER A 198 -10.71 9.86 9.33
C SER A 198 -10.72 9.78 7.82
N SER A 199 -10.35 10.89 7.18
CA SER A 199 -10.11 10.97 5.75
C SER A 199 -8.82 11.72 5.50
N ALA A 200 -8.08 11.28 4.49
CA ALA A 200 -6.87 11.89 4.00
C ALA A 200 -6.98 12.04 2.48
N GLU A 201 -6.81 13.25 1.98
CA GLU A 201 -6.75 13.51 0.55
C GLU A 201 -5.34 13.97 0.20
N VAL A 202 -4.68 13.21 -0.66
CA VAL A 202 -3.36 13.53 -1.20
C VAL A 202 -3.55 14.08 -2.61
N ARG A 203 -3.11 15.32 -2.85
CA ARG A 203 -3.27 16.04 -4.13
C ARG A 203 -1.93 16.45 -4.70
N GLY A 204 -1.46 15.70 -5.68
CA GLY A 204 -0.05 15.68 -6.06
C GLY A 204 0.83 15.36 -4.84
N ASN A 205 2.11 15.10 -5.03
CA ASN A 205 2.96 14.72 -3.90
C ASN A 205 3.21 15.87 -2.88
N ARG A 206 2.47 16.98 -2.98
CA ARG A 206 2.77 18.23 -2.27
C ARG A 206 1.76 18.55 -1.18
N LYS A 207 0.50 18.14 -1.31
CA LYS A 207 -0.54 18.55 -0.38
C LYS A 207 -1.27 17.34 0.17
N ILE A 208 -1.38 17.27 1.50
CA ILE A 208 -2.15 16.27 2.23
C ILE A 208 -3.15 16.99 3.11
N ASP A 209 -4.43 16.80 2.84
CA ASP A 209 -5.54 17.29 3.66
C ASP A 209 -6.06 16.13 4.52
N LEU A 210 -5.88 16.20 5.83
CA LEU A 210 -6.35 15.22 6.81
C LEU A 210 -7.54 15.80 7.57
N ARG A 211 -8.58 14.98 7.77
CA ARG A 211 -9.69 15.29 8.66
C ARG A 211 -9.97 14.08 9.54
N ALA A 212 -10.14 14.31 10.83
CA ALA A 212 -10.48 13.27 11.79
C ALA A 212 -11.57 13.75 12.74
N THR A 213 -12.55 12.90 13.02
CA THR A 213 -13.58 13.12 14.05
C THR A 213 -13.70 11.90 14.94
N ALA A 214 -13.90 12.11 16.23
CA ALA A 214 -14.12 11.01 17.18
C ALA A 214 -15.01 11.45 18.34
N ASP A 215 -15.70 10.50 18.94
CA ASP A 215 -16.45 10.68 20.17
C ASP A 215 -15.58 10.24 21.36
N VAL A 216 -15.61 11.02 22.44
CA VAL A 216 -14.98 10.68 23.71
C VAL A 216 -16.10 10.20 24.64
N PRO A 217 -16.12 8.91 25.04
CA PRO A 217 -17.16 8.41 25.92
C PRO A 217 -17.09 9.11 27.28
N ALA A 218 -18.24 9.20 27.94
CA ALA A 218 -18.34 9.71 29.29
C ALA A 218 -17.65 8.76 30.27
N ASP A 219 -16.50 9.15 30.80
CA ASP A 219 -15.92 8.50 31.99
C ASP A 219 -16.74 8.84 33.23
N ALA A 220 -16.66 7.99 34.27
CA ALA A 220 -17.51 8.02 35.48
C ALA A 220 -17.73 9.43 36.09
N GLY A 221 -18.73 10.16 35.58
CA GLY A 221 -19.13 11.50 36.04
C GLY A 221 -18.84 12.66 35.08
N ALA A 222 -18.17 12.44 33.94
CA ALA A 222 -17.92 13.44 32.91
C ALA A 222 -19.01 13.41 31.81
N GLU A 223 -19.24 14.53 31.14
CA GLU A 223 -20.07 14.58 29.93
C GLU A 223 -19.30 13.99 28.74
N PRO A 224 -19.99 13.37 27.76
CA PRO A 224 -19.33 12.87 26.55
C PRO A 224 -18.71 14.04 25.77
N GLY A 225 -17.52 13.82 25.23
CA GLY A 225 -16.78 14.80 24.45
C GLY A 225 -16.76 14.51 22.95
N LYS A 226 -16.29 15.47 22.18
CA LYS A 226 -16.09 15.34 20.72
C LYS A 226 -14.75 15.94 20.31
N LEU A 227 -14.05 15.22 19.43
CA LEU A 227 -12.85 15.63 18.73
C LEU A 227 -13.20 15.93 17.26
N ASP A 228 -12.81 17.09 16.75
CA ASP A 228 -12.80 17.41 15.32
C ASP A 228 -11.45 18.07 14.99
N ALA A 229 -10.67 17.42 14.13
CA ALA A 229 -9.35 17.87 13.74
C ALA A 229 -9.25 17.96 12.22
N THR A 230 -8.71 19.07 11.72
CA THR A 230 -8.35 19.26 10.32
C THR A 230 -6.88 19.63 10.26
N ILE A 231 -6.07 18.87 9.52
CA ILE A 231 -4.64 19.10 9.37
C ILE A 231 -4.33 19.19 7.88
N THR A 232 -3.69 20.27 7.46
CA THR A 232 -3.18 20.44 6.10
C THR A 232 -1.66 20.40 6.16
N ILE A 233 -1.05 19.52 5.35
CA ILE A 233 0.40 19.42 5.19
C ILE A 233 0.73 19.82 3.75
N ASP A 234 1.41 20.94 3.59
CA ASP A 234 1.88 21.44 2.31
C ASP A 234 3.38 21.24 2.15
N GLN A 235 3.83 21.00 0.92
CA GLN A 235 5.23 20.81 0.53
C GLN A 235 5.93 19.62 1.21
N LEU A 236 5.20 18.54 1.54
CA LEU A 236 5.81 17.34 2.16
C LEU A 236 6.84 16.66 1.26
N THR A 237 6.70 16.74 -0.06
CA THR A 237 7.71 16.23 -1.00
C THR A 237 8.11 17.26 -2.03
N ASP A 238 9.29 17.05 -2.61
CA ASP A 238 9.80 17.85 -3.72
C ASP A 238 9.29 17.38 -5.09
N ASN A 239 9.80 18.02 -6.15
CA ASN A 239 9.48 17.64 -7.53
C ASN A 239 10.05 16.26 -7.92
N ALA A 240 10.96 15.66 -7.15
CA ALA A 240 11.43 14.29 -7.35
C ALA A 240 10.60 13.27 -6.57
N GLY A 241 9.59 13.72 -5.79
CA GLY A 241 8.80 12.88 -4.89
C GLY A 241 9.56 12.45 -3.64
N GLN A 242 10.69 13.08 -3.33
CA GLN A 242 11.44 12.82 -2.10
C GLN A 242 10.80 13.58 -0.94
N VAL A 243 10.64 12.90 0.20
CA VAL A 243 10.07 13.50 1.41
C VAL A 243 11.03 14.57 1.96
N GLN A 244 10.54 15.81 2.09
CA GLN A 244 11.26 16.95 2.64
C GLN A 244 10.51 17.52 3.85
N ALA A 245 10.49 16.76 4.94
CA ALA A 245 9.75 17.13 6.16
C ALA A 245 10.15 18.51 6.72
N GLU A 246 11.41 18.92 6.55
CA GLU A 246 11.93 20.23 6.98
C GLU A 246 11.32 21.42 6.24
N GLN A 247 10.81 21.22 5.03
CA GLN A 247 10.15 22.25 4.21
C GLN A 247 8.62 22.18 4.30
N ALA A 248 8.09 21.13 4.93
CA ALA A 248 6.66 20.96 5.05
C ALA A 248 6.06 22.04 5.96
N THR A 249 5.00 22.69 5.49
CA THR A 249 4.18 23.57 6.32
C THR A 249 2.98 22.78 6.83
N VAL A 250 2.72 22.85 8.13
CA VAL A 250 1.62 22.13 8.78
C VAL A 250 0.67 23.14 9.40
N ASP A 251 -0.56 23.16 8.91
CA ASP A 251 -1.67 23.93 9.47
C ASP A 251 -2.65 22.97 10.15
N ALA A 252 -2.91 23.15 11.45
CA ALA A 252 -3.81 22.29 12.21
C ALA A 252 -4.89 23.12 12.93
N ASP A 253 -6.16 22.81 12.68
CA ASP A 253 -7.32 23.29 13.44
C ASP A 253 -7.90 22.11 14.23
N VAL A 254 -7.86 22.22 15.56
CA VAL A 254 -8.32 21.16 16.47
C VAL A 254 -9.36 21.72 17.42
N LYS A 255 -10.56 21.14 17.39
CA LYS A 255 -11.70 21.49 18.24
C LYS A 255 -11.97 20.35 19.19
N LEU A 256 -11.89 20.67 20.48
CA LEU A 256 -12.10 19.76 21.59
C LEU A 256 -13.31 20.27 22.38
N ILE A 257 -14.39 19.51 22.40
CA ILE A 257 -15.62 19.86 23.13
C ILE A 257 -15.82 18.81 24.21
N GLY A 258 -15.90 19.21 25.48
CA GLY A 258 -16.17 18.27 26.59
C GLY A 258 -15.08 17.22 26.83
N ILE A 259 -13.84 17.47 26.38
CA ILE A 259 -12.75 16.50 26.52
C ILE A 259 -12.04 16.67 27.88
N PRO A 260 -11.85 15.58 28.67
CA PRO A 260 -11.08 15.63 29.90
C PRO A 260 -9.63 16.11 29.66
N THR A 261 -9.12 16.98 30.53
CA THR A 261 -7.74 17.50 30.48
C THR A 261 -6.66 16.41 30.34
N PRO A 262 -6.76 15.23 31.00
CA PRO A 262 -5.79 14.16 30.81
C PRO A 262 -5.69 13.67 29.36
N LEU A 263 -6.82 13.58 28.65
CA LEU A 263 -6.82 13.17 27.24
C LEU A 263 -6.19 14.24 26.35
N VAL A 264 -6.45 15.52 26.62
CA VAL A 264 -5.79 16.63 25.91
C VAL A 264 -4.28 16.58 26.11
N ALA A 265 -3.81 16.33 27.33
CA ALA A 265 -2.38 16.18 27.63
C ALA A 265 -1.77 14.95 26.96
N ALA A 266 -2.51 13.84 26.88
CA ALA A 266 -2.07 12.65 26.18
C ALA A 266 -1.93 12.87 24.66
N LEU A 267 -2.87 13.62 24.05
CA LEU A 267 -2.86 13.93 22.62
C LEU A 267 -1.81 14.98 22.24
N ALA A 268 -1.57 15.97 23.09
CA ALA A 268 -0.62 17.05 22.80
C ALA A 268 0.85 16.61 22.83
N GLY A 269 1.15 15.44 23.39
CA GLY A 269 2.51 15.05 23.75
C GLY A 269 3.01 15.94 24.89
N GLN A 270 3.20 15.36 26.08
CA GLN A 270 3.48 16.13 27.32
C GLN A 270 4.63 17.15 27.20
N ASP A 271 5.61 16.93 26.32
CA ASP A 271 6.76 17.83 26.14
C ASP A 271 6.41 19.15 25.45
N ALA A 272 5.37 19.20 24.62
CA ALA A 272 5.00 20.43 23.90
C ALA A 272 4.35 21.49 24.82
N LEU A 273 3.68 21.06 25.89
CA LEU A 273 2.95 21.96 26.80
C LEU A 273 3.85 22.54 27.92
N ASN A 274 4.86 21.80 28.36
CA ASN A 274 5.80 22.28 29.39
C ASN A 274 6.64 23.49 28.93
N GLY A 275 6.75 23.73 27.62
CA GLY A 275 7.40 24.93 27.07
C GLY A 275 6.52 26.19 27.02
N TYR A 276 5.19 26.05 27.13
CA TYR A 276 4.24 27.17 26.95
C TYR A 276 3.58 27.66 28.24
N VAL A 277 3.61 26.86 29.31
CA VAL A 277 3.21 27.32 30.64
C VAL A 277 4.48 27.72 31.40
N GLY A 278 4.83 29.00 31.33
CA GLY A 278 5.86 29.58 32.20
C GLY A 278 5.51 29.36 33.69
N PRO A 279 6.51 29.43 34.59
CA PRO A 279 6.32 29.20 36.02
C PRO A 279 5.29 30.13 36.67
#